data_AF-A0A1L7RLM5-F1
#
_entry.id   AF-A0A1L7RLM5-F1
#
_cell.length_a   1.000
_cell.length_b   1.000
_cell.length_c   1.000
_cell.angle_alpha   90.00
_cell.angle_beta   90.00
_cell.angle_gamma   90.00
#
_symmetry.space_group_name_H-M   'P 1'
#
loop_
_entity.id
_entity.type
_entity.pdbx_description
1 polymer ?
#
loop_
_entity_poly.entity_id
_entity_poly.type
_entity_poly.pdbx_seq_one_letter_code
_entity_poly.pdbx_strand_id
1 'polypeptide(L)'
;MPVFAVDTQAVTDTAVRARTRISTIQTEVDGMQGDISLLQSSWTGGASDSMAACAADWHVTALQVQASLDAISQALDQSAVSYDDAETANSGRFSYQAPPA
;
A
#
# COMPACT_ATOMS: atom_id res chain seq x y z
N MET A 1 22.65 22.57 14.40
CA MET A 1 22.86 21.62 13.27
C MET A 1 21.50 21.01 12.98
N PRO A 2 20.98 21.01 11.75
CA PRO A 2 19.63 20.54 11.51
C PRO A 2 19.60 19.02 11.71
N VAL A 3 18.58 18.58 12.42
CA VAL A 3 18.35 17.21 12.85
C VAL A 3 17.71 16.46 11.69
N PHE A 4 18.43 15.50 11.08
CA PHE A 4 17.87 14.59 10.07
C PHE A 4 16.71 13.73 10.62
N ALA A 5 16.48 13.71 11.93
CA ALA A 5 15.40 12.96 12.57
C ALA A 5 13.99 13.54 12.35
N VAL A 6 13.83 14.78 11.85
CA VAL A 6 12.51 15.36 11.58
C VAL A 6 11.81 14.72 10.37
N ASP A 7 12.55 14.13 9.43
CA ASP A 7 11.98 13.51 8.23
C ASP A 7 11.54 12.05 8.45
N THR A 8 12.30 11.28 9.25
CA THR A 8 12.05 9.84 9.46
C THR A 8 10.71 9.55 10.16
N GLN A 9 10.33 10.38 11.13
CA GLN A 9 9.02 10.27 11.81
C GLN A 9 7.87 10.52 10.81
N ALA A 10 7.99 11.56 9.97
CA ALA A 10 6.97 11.91 8.98
C ALA A 10 6.80 10.80 7.92
N VAL A 11 7.89 10.15 7.53
CA VAL A 11 7.88 8.98 6.64
C VAL A 11 7.18 7.81 7.30
N THR A 12 7.54 7.49 8.55
CA THR A 12 6.95 6.37 9.30
C THR A 12 5.44 6.56 9.46
N ASP A 13 5.01 7.75 9.87
CA ASP A 13 3.58 8.11 9.97
C ASP A 13 2.88 7.99 8.62
N THR A 14 3.54 8.40 7.53
CA THR A 14 2.99 8.28 6.18
C THR A 14 2.84 6.83 5.75
N ALA A 15 3.81 5.97 6.06
CA ALA A 15 3.74 4.54 5.78
C ALA A 15 2.60 3.85 6.54
N VAL A 16 2.41 4.19 7.83
CA VAL A 16 1.27 3.69 8.62
C VAL A 16 -0.06 4.09 7.99
N ARG A 17 -0.23 5.38 7.67
CA ARG A 17 -1.45 5.87 7.00
C ARG A 17 -1.67 5.21 5.64
N ALA A 18 -0.61 4.98 4.88
CA ALA A 18 -0.68 4.31 3.58
C ALA A 18 -1.14 2.85 3.73
N ARG A 19 -0.59 2.10 4.70
CA ARG A 19 -1.02 0.72 4.99
C ARG A 19 -2.50 0.64 5.40
N THR A 20 -2.98 1.58 6.21
CA THR A 20 -4.42 1.68 6.53
C THR A 20 -5.25 1.88 5.27
N ARG A 21 -4.85 2.81 4.39
CA ARG A 21 -5.55 3.06 3.13
C ARG A 21 -5.55 1.84 2.20
N ILE A 22 -4.44 1.11 2.12
CA ILE A 22 -4.34 -0.13 1.34
C ILE A 22 -5.39 -1.14 1.81
N SER A 23 -5.49 -1.38 3.11
CA SER A 23 -6.48 -2.30 3.68
C SER A 23 -7.92 -1.83 3.44
N THR A 24 -8.19 -0.52 3.52
CA THR A 24 -9.50 0.03 3.17
C THR A 24 -9.82 -0.23 1.70
N ILE A 25 -8.90 0.07 0.78
CA ILE A 25 -9.13 -0.14 -0.66
C ILE A 25 -9.38 -1.62 -0.97
N GLN A 26 -8.65 -2.54 -0.34
CA GLN A 26 -8.90 -3.98 -0.50
C GLN A 26 -10.32 -4.36 -0.07
N THR A 27 -10.76 -3.87 1.09
CA THR A 27 -12.14 -4.08 1.58
C THR A 27 -13.18 -3.56 0.58
N GLU A 28 -12.97 -2.37 0.03
CA GLU A 28 -13.91 -1.77 -0.94
C GLU A 28 -13.91 -2.53 -2.28
N VAL A 29 -12.77 -3.03 -2.74
CA VAL A 29 -12.67 -3.89 -3.93
C VAL A 29 -13.44 -5.19 -3.73
N ASP A 30 -13.25 -5.84 -2.57
CA ASP A 30 -13.99 -7.06 -2.23
C ASP A 30 -15.50 -6.78 -2.12
N GLY A 31 -15.88 -5.63 -1.54
CA GLY A 31 -17.26 -5.17 -1.45
C GLY A 31 -17.91 -5.02 -2.82
N MET A 32 -17.25 -4.31 -3.74
CA MET A 32 -17.74 -4.12 -5.11
C MET A 32 -17.85 -5.45 -5.87
N GLN A 33 -16.91 -6.39 -5.68
CA GLN A 33 -17.03 -7.74 -6.25
C GLN A 33 -18.28 -8.47 -5.73
N GLY A 34 -18.59 -8.32 -4.45
CA GLY A 34 -19.82 -8.85 -3.83
C GLY A 34 -21.09 -8.25 -4.45
N ASP A 35 -21.15 -6.93 -4.58
CA ASP A 35 -22.30 -6.21 -5.15
C ASP A 35 -22.56 -6.59 -6.61
N ILE A 36 -21.49 -6.71 -7.42
CA ILE A 36 -21.58 -7.17 -8.81
C ILE A 36 -22.10 -8.61 -8.89
N SER A 37 -21.65 -9.49 -8.01
CA SER A 37 -22.10 -10.89 -7.96
C SER A 37 -23.58 -10.98 -7.57
N LEU A 38 -24.02 -10.15 -6.62
CA LEU A 38 -25.42 -10.04 -6.23
C LEU A 38 -26.28 -9.54 -7.41
N LEU A 39 -25.84 -8.47 -8.07
CA LEU A 39 -26.57 -7.91 -9.21
C LEU A 39 -26.66 -8.92 -10.38
N GLN A 40 -25.60 -9.69 -10.64
CA GLN A 40 -25.61 -10.81 -11.60
C GLN A 40 -26.68 -11.86 -11.29
N SER A 41 -26.82 -12.24 -10.01
CA SER A 41 -27.84 -13.21 -9.61
C SER A 41 -29.27 -12.70 -9.76
N SER A 42 -29.45 -11.37 -9.73
CA SER A 42 -30.76 -10.71 -9.79
C SER A 42 -31.27 -10.44 -11.21
N TRP A 43 -30.38 -10.30 -12.19
CA TRP A 43 -30.73 -10.01 -13.58
C TRP A 43 -30.85 -11.31 -14.40
N THR A 44 -32.10 -11.66 -14.71
CA THR A 44 -32.43 -12.78 -15.60
C THR A 44 -32.91 -12.29 -16.97
N GLY A 45 -32.73 -13.08 -18.03
CA GLY A 45 -33.16 -12.73 -19.38
C GLY A 45 -32.10 -11.96 -20.19
N GLY A 46 -32.50 -11.25 -21.24
CA GLY A 46 -31.57 -10.64 -22.22
C GLY A 46 -30.61 -9.56 -21.68
N ALA A 47 -30.73 -9.16 -20.41
CA ALA A 47 -29.79 -8.25 -19.74
C ALA A 47 -28.56 -8.97 -19.13
N SER A 48 -28.56 -10.31 -19.10
CA SER A 48 -27.48 -11.10 -18.49
C SER A 48 -26.13 -10.90 -19.21
N ASP A 49 -26.12 -10.70 -20.53
CA ASP A 49 -24.87 -10.51 -21.30
C ASP A 49 -24.15 -9.22 -20.91
N SER A 50 -24.89 -8.11 -20.78
CA SER A 50 -24.34 -6.82 -20.35
C SER A 50 -23.76 -6.89 -18.93
N MET A 51 -24.38 -7.67 -18.05
CA MET A 51 -23.91 -7.85 -16.68
C MET A 51 -22.70 -8.77 -16.58
N ALA A 52 -22.63 -9.79 -17.44
CA ALA A 52 -21.46 -10.63 -17.58
C ALA A 52 -20.25 -9.80 -18.06
N ALA A 53 -20.45 -8.91 -19.03
CA ALA A 53 -19.42 -7.99 -19.49
C ALA A 53 -18.95 -7.05 -18.37
N CYS A 54 -19.89 -6.43 -17.64
CA CYS A 54 -19.56 -5.55 -16.51
C CYS A 54 -18.72 -6.27 -15.43
N ALA A 55 -19.06 -7.52 -15.09
CA ALA A 55 -18.29 -8.27 -14.11
C ALA A 55 -16.89 -8.67 -14.62
N ALA A 56 -16.75 -8.96 -15.91
CA ALA A 56 -15.45 -9.23 -16.52
C ALA A 56 -14.54 -7.98 -16.49
N ASP A 57 -15.09 -6.81 -16.84
CA ASP A 57 -14.37 -5.53 -16.78
C ASP A 57 -13.96 -5.19 -15.34
N TRP A 58 -14.85 -5.43 -14.37
CA TRP A 58 -14.53 -5.26 -12.96
C TRP A 58 -13.41 -6.19 -12.50
N HIS A 59 -13.44 -7.46 -12.91
CA HIS A 59 -12.40 -8.42 -12.54
C HIS A 59 -11.01 -7.95 -12.99
N VAL A 60 -10.89 -7.44 -14.23
CA VAL A 60 -9.63 -6.86 -14.73
C VAL A 60 -9.22 -5.64 -13.91
N THR A 61 -10.17 -4.78 -13.56
CA THR A 61 -9.92 -3.59 -12.73
C THR A 61 -9.43 -3.97 -11.33
N ALA A 62 -10.05 -4.96 -10.69
CA ALA A 62 -9.66 -5.45 -9.38
C ALA A 62 -8.22 -5.99 -9.37
N LEU A 63 -7.82 -6.73 -10.41
CA LEU A 63 -6.43 -7.19 -10.56
C LEU A 63 -5.44 -6.03 -10.68
N GLN A 64 -5.79 -4.98 -11.42
CA GLN A 64 -4.94 -3.80 -11.57
C GLN A 64 -4.80 -3.03 -10.25
N VAL A 65 -5.88 -2.93 -9.47
CA VAL A 65 -5.84 -2.32 -8.13
C VAL A 65 -4.93 -3.15 -7.22
N GLN A 66 -5.13 -4.45 -7.15
CA GLN A 66 -4.31 -5.34 -6.32
C GLN A 66 -2.81 -5.22 -6.66
N ALA A 67 -2.45 -5.26 -7.95
CA ALA A 67 -1.06 -5.09 -8.39
C ALA A 67 -0.47 -3.73 -7.96
N SER A 68 -1.28 -2.67 -8.00
CA SER A 68 -0.85 -1.33 -7.58
C SER A 68 -0.63 -1.24 -6.07
N LEU A 69 -1.52 -1.85 -5.28
CA LEU A 69 -1.40 -1.89 -3.82
C LEU A 69 -0.19 -2.73 -3.37
N ASP A 70 0.11 -3.83 -4.07
CA ASP A 70 1.30 -4.65 -3.81
C ASP A 70 2.58 -3.88 -4.10
N ALA A 71 2.63 -3.15 -5.22
CA ALA A 71 3.78 -2.32 -5.57
C ALA A 71 4.01 -1.20 -4.53
N ILE A 72 2.95 -0.56 -4.06
CA ILE A 72 3.03 0.46 -3.00
C ILE A 72 3.52 -0.17 -1.70
N SER A 73 2.98 -1.33 -1.31
CA SER A 73 3.38 -2.04 -0.09
C SER A 73 4.88 -2.37 -0.11
N GLN A 74 5.37 -2.91 -1.22
CA GLN A 74 6.79 -3.22 -1.40
C GLN A 74 7.68 -1.97 -1.33
N ALA A 75 7.24 -0.85 -1.93
CA ALA A 75 7.99 0.41 -1.86
C ALA A 75 8.06 0.97 -0.43
N LEU A 76 6.98 0.84 0.35
CA LEU A 76 6.95 1.23 1.76
C LEU A 76 7.90 0.38 2.61
N ASP A 77 7.93 -0.93 2.39
CA ASP A 77 8.82 -1.85 3.11
C ASP A 77 10.30 -1.57 2.79
N GLN A 78 10.64 -1.34 1.52
CA GLN A 78 11.99 -0.95 1.10
C GLN A 78 12.42 0.39 1.70
N SER A 79 11.50 1.35 1.77
CA SER A 79 11.76 2.64 2.40
C SER A 79 12.10 2.45 3.88
N ALA A 80 11.31 1.64 4.61
CA ALA A 80 11.55 1.37 6.03
C ALA A 80 12.94 0.75 6.28
N VAL A 81 13.37 -0.23 5.47
CA VAL A 81 14.72 -0.82 5.57
C VAL A 81 15.82 0.21 5.30
N SER A 82 15.65 1.04 4.27
CA SER A 82 16.65 2.05 3.90
C SER A 82 16.86 3.10 5.00
N TYR A 83 15.81 3.43 5.77
CA TYR A 83 15.91 4.35 6.90
C TYR A 83 16.61 3.72 8.11
N ASP A 84 16.35 2.44 8.42
CA ASP A 84 17.01 1.74 9.53
C ASP A 84 18.53 1.60 9.29
N ASP A 85 18.91 1.28 8.05
CA ASP A 85 20.31 1.22 7.61
C ASP A 85 20.99 2.60 7.70
N ALA A 86 20.30 3.66 7.27
CA ALA A 86 20.83 5.02 7.31
C ALA A 86 21.04 5.52 8.75
N GLU A 87 20.13 5.22 9.67
CA GLU A 87 20.24 5.58 11.08
C GLU A 87 21.38 4.83 11.77
N THR A 88 21.50 3.52 11.51
CA THR A 88 22.59 2.68 12.03
C THR A 88 23.96 3.17 11.54
N ALA A 89 24.08 3.47 10.25
CA ALA A 89 25.31 3.99 9.67
C ALA A 89 25.72 5.35 10.25
N ASN A 90 24.75 6.24 10.48
CA ASN A 90 25.01 7.55 11.08
C ASN A 90 25.41 7.41 12.56
N SER A 91 24.71 6.57 13.33
CA SER A 91 25.07 6.26 14.72
C SER A 91 26.50 5.71 14.86
N GLY A 92 26.92 4.83 13.94
CA GLY A 92 28.29 4.32 13.87
C GLY A 92 29.35 5.38 13.57
N ARG A 93 29.02 6.37 12.74
CA ARG A 93 29.94 7.49 12.40
C ARG A 93 30.10 8.49 13.54
N PHE A 94 29.03 8.77 14.28
CA PHE A 94 29.07 9.74 15.39
C PHE A 94 29.49 9.11 16.73
N SER A 95 29.42 7.79 16.88
CA SER A 95 29.98 7.09 18.06
C SER A 95 31.51 6.99 18.04
N TYR A 96 32.17 7.33 16.93
CA TYR A 96 33.62 7.48 16.85
C TYR A 96 34.07 8.92 17.14
N GLN A 97 34.31 9.24 18.42
CA GLN A 97 35.51 9.99 18.88
C GLN A 97 35.49 10.23 20.40
N ALA A 98 36.35 9.51 21.12
CA ALA A 98 37.06 10.05 22.28
C ALA A 98 38.57 9.86 21.97
N PRO A 99 39.38 10.94 21.89
CA PRO A 99 40.82 10.80 21.69
C PRO A 99 41.46 10.16 22.94
N PRO A 100 42.49 9.30 22.80
CA PRO A 100 43.22 8.78 23.95
C PRO A 100 43.96 9.92 24.68
N ALA A 101 44.00 9.79 26.01
CA ALA A 101 44.47 10.77 27.00
C ALA A 101 45.90 11.27 26.82
#